data_AF-A0A316JWT4-F1
#
_entry.id   AF-A0A316JWT4-F1
#
_cell.length_a   1.000
_cell.length_b   1.000
_cell.length_c   1.000
_cell.angle_alpha   90.00
_cell.angle_beta   90.00
_cell.angle_gamma   90.00
#
_symmetry.space_group_name_H-M   'P 1'
#
loop_
_entity.id
_entity.type
_entity.pdbx_description
1 polymer ?
#
loop_
_entity_poly.entity_id
_entity_poly.type
_entity_poly.pdbx_seq_one_letter_code
_entity_poly.pdbx_strand_id
1 'polypeptide(L)' 'MSFHARNGAEFVGLRSIIGGRRQVVYDARTGKRVVLDIRDASATDDDINSALKEGINARNVLGGVLAALKARNIDVDFAS' A
#
# COMPACT_ATOMS: atom_id res chain seq x y z
N MET A 1 6.80 -1.19 6.63
CA MET A 1 5.97 -1.23 7.87
C MET A 1 4.58 -1.76 7.53
N SER A 2 3.71 -1.95 8.53
CA SER A 2 2.30 -2.28 8.32
C SER A 2 1.37 -1.48 9.23
N PHE A 3 0.12 -1.33 8.79
CA PHE A 3 -0.90 -0.54 9.45
C PHE A 3 -2.26 -1.26 9.37
N HIS A 4 -3.05 -1.10 10.43
CA HIS A 4 -4.42 -1.59 10.50
C HIS A 4 -5.39 -0.41 10.58
N ALA A 5 -6.56 -0.57 9.97
CA ALA A 5 -7.66 0.38 10.17
C ALA A 5 -8.06 0.39 11.64
N ARG A 6 -8.67 1.50 12.11
CA ARG A 6 -9.04 1.65 13.54
C ARG A 6 -9.95 0.54 14.08
N ASN A 7 -10.79 -0.04 13.21
CA ASN A 7 -11.67 -1.15 13.55
C ASN A 7 -11.02 -2.53 13.38
N GLY A 8 -9.74 -2.58 13.00
CA GLY A 8 -8.98 -3.80 12.72
C GLY A 8 -9.42 -4.56 11.46
N ALA A 9 -10.41 -4.07 10.73
CA ALA A 9 -11.08 -4.83 9.67
C ALA A 9 -10.31 -4.82 8.35
N GLU A 10 -9.39 -3.88 8.17
CA GLU A 10 -8.58 -3.72 6.97
C GLU A 10 -7.12 -3.55 7.36
N PHE A 11 -6.23 -3.97 6.48
CA PHE A 11 -4.78 -3.94 6.68
C PHE A 11 -4.08 -3.43 5.44
N VAL A 12 -3.00 -2.68 5.62
CA VAL A 12 -2.07 -2.30 4.55
C VAL A 12 -0.63 -2.50 5.02
N GLY A 13 0.25 -2.97 4.14
CA GLY A 13 1.65 -3.17 4.47
C GLY A 13 2.58 -3.12 3.28
N LEU A 14 3.84 -2.79 3.55
CA LEU A 14 4.93 -2.87 2.59
C LEU A 14 5.67 -4.21 2.77
N ARG A 15 5.83 -4.96 1.67
CA ARG A 15 6.68 -6.15 1.63
C ARG A 15 7.77 -6.02 0.57
N SER A 16 8.95 -6.54 0.86
CA SER A 16 10.01 -6.73 -0.13
C SER A 16 9.94 -8.14 -0.69
N ILE A 17 10.18 -8.30 -1.99
CA ILE A 17 10.27 -9.59 -2.67
C ILE A 17 11.68 -9.82 -3.22
N ILE A 18 11.94 -11.05 -3.68
CA ILE A 18 13.23 -11.42 -4.29
C ILE A 18 13.53 -10.48 -5.46
N GLY A 19 14.79 -10.00 -5.51
CA GLY A 19 15.26 -9.06 -6.53
C GLY A 19 15.06 -7.59 -6.18
N GLY A 20 14.82 -7.25 -4.90
CA GLY A 20 14.74 -5.85 -4.44
C GLY A 20 13.45 -5.12 -4.83
N ARG A 21 12.54 -5.81 -5.52
CA ARG A 21 11.20 -5.28 -5.82
C ARG A 21 10.38 -5.18 -4.54
N ARG A 22 9.46 -4.24 -4.51
CA ARG A 22 8.61 -3.94 -3.36
C ARG A 22 7.15 -3.97 -3.77
N GLN A 23 6.30 -4.39 -2.84
CA GLN A 23 4.88 -4.52 -3.05
C GLN A 23 4.10 -3.93 -1.88
N VAL A 24 2.98 -3.30 -2.19
CA VAL A 24 1.94 -2.99 -1.21
C VAL A 24 0.98 -4.16 -1.12
N VAL A 25 0.70 -4.60 0.09
CA VAL A 25 -0.34 -5.59 0.39
C VAL A 25 -1.49 -4.88 1.06
N TYR A 26 -2.71 -5.08 0.56
CA TYR A 26 -3.95 -4.61 1.17
C TYR A 26 -4.87 -5.80 1.41
N ASP A 27 -5.31 -5.99 2.65
CA ASP A 27 -6.36 -6.96 2.99
C ASP A 27 -7.67 -6.20 3.23
N ALA A 28 -8.65 -6.48 2.39
CA ALA A 28 -9.97 -5.90 2.49
C ALA A 28 -10.77 -6.54 3.63
N ARG A 29 -11.75 -5.80 4.15
CA ARG A 29 -12.74 -6.29 5.13
C ARG A 29 -13.44 -7.57 4.70
N THR A 30 -13.59 -7.81 3.40
CA THR A 30 -14.21 -9.02 2.85
C THR A 30 -13.30 -10.25 2.85
N GLY A 31 -12.06 -10.13 3.33
CA GLY A 31 -11.05 -11.18 3.32
C GLY A 31 -10.27 -11.29 2.00
N LYS A 32 -10.59 -10.47 0.99
CA LYS A 32 -9.84 -10.43 -0.28
C LYS A 32 -8.54 -9.65 -0.10
N ARG A 33 -7.41 -10.28 -0.44
CA ARG A 33 -6.11 -9.63 -0.56
C ARG A 33 -5.94 -9.02 -1.95
N VAL A 34 -5.41 -7.80 -2.00
CA VAL A 34 -4.91 -7.11 -3.20
C VAL A 34 -3.42 -6.87 -2.99
N VAL A 35 -2.64 -7.11 -4.04
CA VAL A 35 -1.21 -6.84 -4.06
C VAL A 35 -0.93 -5.87 -5.20
N LEU A 36 -0.16 -4.84 -4.91
CA LEU A 36 0.30 -3.86 -5.89
C LEU A 36 1.82 -3.92 -6.00
N ASP A 37 2.34 -4.05 -7.22
CA ASP A 37 3.74 -3.88 -7.54
C ASP A 37 4.11 -2.40 -7.52
N ILE A 38 5.15 -2.04 -6.77
CA ILE A 38 5.75 -0.70 -6.85
C ILE A 38 6.71 -0.69 -8.03
N ARG A 39 6.38 0.11 -9.04
CA ARG A 39 7.17 0.23 -10.28
C ARG A 39 8.29 1.25 -10.15
N ASP A 40 8.18 2.14 -9.18
CA ASP A 40 9.20 3.15 -8.90
C ASP A 40 10.32 2.57 -8.03
N ALA A 41 11.48 2.32 -8.64
CA ALA A 41 12.68 1.86 -7.95
C ALA A 41 13.29 2.95 -7.04
N SER A 42 12.99 4.23 -7.28
CA SER A 42 13.52 5.37 -6.52
C SER A 42 12.67 5.74 -5.30
N ALA A 43 11.42 5.26 -5.24
CA ALA A 43 10.52 5.49 -4.11
C ALA A 43 11.21 5.10 -2.80
N THR A 44 11.19 5.97 -1.79
CA THR A 44 11.78 5.64 -0.49
C THR A 44 10.78 4.83 0.35
N ASP A 45 11.30 3.99 1.25
CA ASP A 45 10.43 3.27 2.18
C ASP A 45 9.64 4.24 3.06
N ASP A 46 10.18 5.41 3.40
CA ASP A 46 9.51 6.43 4.20
C ASP A 46 8.33 7.07 3.45
N ASP A 47 8.48 7.37 2.16
CA ASP A 47 7.38 7.88 1.33
C ASP A 47 6.27 6.84 1.19
N ILE A 48 6.65 5.58 0.96
CA ILE A 48 5.68 4.48 0.87
C ILE A 48 4.97 4.30 2.21
N ASN A 49 5.70 4.20 3.32
CA ASN A 49 5.11 4.03 4.65
C ASN A 49 4.21 5.22 5.03
N SER A 50 4.57 6.43 4.63
CA SER A 50 3.74 7.63 4.81
C SER A 50 2.44 7.55 4.02
N ALA A 51 2.49 7.10 2.75
CA ALA A 51 1.31 6.88 1.93
C ALA A 51 0.40 5.78 2.52
N LEU A 52 0.96 4.69 3.03
CA LEU A 52 0.20 3.63 3.68
C LEU A 52 -0.48 4.11 4.97
N LYS A 53 0.24 4.88 5.80
CA LYS A 53 -0.29 5.48 7.03
C LYS A 53 -1.40 6.50 6.75
N GLU A 54 -1.31 7.23 5.65
CA GLU A 54 -2.35 8.14 5.19
C GLU A 54 -3.58 7.34 4.70
N GLY A 55 -3.36 6.40 3.78
CA GLY A 55 -4.43 5.62 3.13
C GLY A 55 -5.24 4.75 4.08
N ILE A 56 -4.61 4.17 5.11
CA ILE A 56 -5.32 3.32 6.10
C ILE A 56 -6.36 4.09 6.94
N ASN A 57 -6.26 5.42 6.99
CA ASN A 57 -7.22 6.27 7.67
C ASN A 57 -8.35 6.76 6.73
N ALA A 58 -8.31 6.42 5.44
CA ALA A 58 -9.34 6.82 4.48
C ALA A 58 -10.62 5.98 4.65
N ARG A 59 -11.77 6.56 4.28
CA ARG A 59 -13.06 5.84 4.26
C ARG A 59 -13.06 4.62 3.32
N ASN A 60 -12.32 4.72 2.22
CA ASN A 60 -12.02 3.61 1.32
C ASN A 60 -10.50 3.42 1.34
N VAL A 61 -10.02 2.39 2.04
CA VAL A 61 -8.59 2.19 2.31
C VAL A 61 -7.79 2.02 1.01
N LEU A 62 -8.22 1.13 0.11
CA LEU A 62 -7.51 0.90 -1.15
C LEU A 62 -7.47 2.17 -2.01
N GLY A 63 -8.60 2.87 -2.13
CA GLY A 63 -8.65 4.14 -2.86
C GLY A 63 -7.76 5.22 -2.24
N GLY A 64 -7.74 5.30 -0.91
CA GLY A 64 -6.87 6.22 -0.16
C GLY A 64 -5.38 5.92 -0.36
N VAL A 65 -4.99 4.64 -0.33
CA VAL A 65 -3.62 4.21 -0.60
C VAL A 65 -3.20 4.58 -2.02
N LEU A 66 -4.01 4.27 -3.04
CA LEU A 66 -3.71 4.60 -4.42
C LEU A 66 -3.57 6.12 -4.62
N ALA A 67 -4.44 6.92 -4.00
CA ALA A 67 -4.36 8.37 -4.04
C ALA A 67 -3.09 8.91 -3.36
N ALA A 68 -2.75 8.39 -2.18
CA ALA A 68 -1.58 8.83 -1.40
C ALA A 68 -0.25 8.46 -2.07
N LEU A 69 -0.17 7.30 -2.73
CA LEU A 69 0.98 6.88 -3.54
C LEU A 69 1.13 7.78 -4.76
N LYS A 70 0.04 8.02 -5.50
CA LYS A 70 0.02 8.91 -6.66
C LYS A 70 0.43 10.34 -6.30
N ALA A 71 -0.01 10.87 -5.16
CA ALA A 71 0.36 12.19 -4.68
C ALA A 71 1.87 12.35 -4.41
N ARG A 72 2.58 11.22 -4.19
CA ARG A 72 4.04 11.15 -4.02
C ARG A 72 4.76 10.72 -5.29
N ASN A 73 4.06 10.69 -6.43
CA ASN A 73 4.59 10.24 -7.72
C ASN A 73 5.09 8.79 -7.74
N ILE A 74 4.55 7.93 -6.87
CA ILE A 74 4.90 6.51 -6.80
C ILE A 74 3.94 5.72 -7.69
N ASP A 75 4.43 5.23 -8.83
CA ASP A 75 3.65 4.41 -9.75
C ASP A 75 3.50 2.97 -9.24
N VAL A 76 2.29 2.43 -9.39
CA VAL A 76 1.94 1.08 -8.95
C VAL A 76 1.03 0.39 -9.95
N ASP A 77 1.10 -0.94 -9.97
CA ASP A 77 0.19 -1.77 -10.76
C ASP A 77 -0.28 -2.98 -9.96
N PHE A 78 -1.40 -3.58 -10.35
CA PHE A 78 -1.85 -4.83 -9.75
C PHE A 78 -0.84 -5.93 -10.05
N ALA A 79 -0.37 -6.59 -9.00
CA ALA A 79 0.49 -7.75 -9.17
C ALA A 79 -0.31 -8.89 -9.85
N SER A 80 0.32 -9.51 -10.84
CA SER A 80 -0.22 -10.64 -11.62
C SER A 80 -0.36 -11.93 -10.80
#